data_AF-W4PIJ2-F1
#
_entry.id   AF-W4PIJ2-F1
#
_cell.length_a   1.000
_cell.length_b   1.000
_cell.length_c   1.000
_cell.angle_alpha   90.00
_cell.angle_beta   90.00
_cell.angle_gamma   90.00
#
_symmetry.space_group_name_H-M   'P 1'
#
loop_
_entity.id
_entity.type
_entity.pdbx_description
1 polymer ?
#
loop_
_entity_poly.entity_id
_entity_poly.type
_entity_poly.pdbx_seq_one_letter_code
_entity_poly.pdbx_strand_id
1 'polypeptide(L)'
;MWKQPTSEFTRKIRLRVIDGETNAPIDGAYISIGGEAFISSPDGYAALPQRLKPESKVAVQCLGYKTQVADLKALPHKARCISSA
;
A
#
# COMPACT_ATOMS: atom_id res chain seq x y z
N MET A 1 -6.09 -10.22 -38.39
CA MET A 1 -5.71 -10.30 -36.96
C MET A 1 -6.10 -9.00 -36.28
N TRP A 2 -7.18 -8.97 -35.50
CA TRP A 2 -7.49 -7.84 -34.64
C TRP A 2 -6.65 -7.96 -33.36
N LYS A 3 -5.75 -7.01 -33.13
CA LYS A 3 -5.05 -6.88 -31.84
C LYS A 3 -6.05 -6.20 -30.90
N GLN A 4 -6.45 -6.90 -29.85
CA GLN A 4 -7.26 -6.31 -28.78
C GLN A 4 -6.56 -5.01 -28.34
N PRO A 5 -7.26 -3.87 -28.23
CA PRO A 5 -6.71 -2.76 -27.47
C PRO A 5 -6.45 -3.33 -26.08
N THR A 6 -5.18 -3.41 -25.69
CA THR A 6 -4.80 -3.75 -24.32
C THR A 6 -5.57 -2.79 -23.44
N SER A 7 -6.65 -3.28 -22.84
CA SER A 7 -7.47 -2.51 -21.91
C SER A 7 -6.49 -1.94 -20.91
N GLU A 8 -6.24 -0.64 -21.05
CA GLU A 8 -5.48 0.17 -20.12
C GLU A 8 -6.38 0.31 -18.90
N PHE A 9 -6.59 -0.82 -18.22
CA PHE A 9 -7.29 -0.87 -16.95
C PHE A 9 -6.54 0.12 -16.10
N THR A 10 -7.17 1.28 -15.90
CA THR A 10 -6.74 2.34 -15.01
C THR A 10 -6.88 1.77 -13.60
N ARG A 11 -6.01 0.80 -13.25
CA ARG A 11 -6.11 0.00 -12.03
C ARG A 11 -5.48 0.81 -10.92
N LYS A 12 -6.25 1.73 -10.34
CA LYS A 12 -5.88 2.41 -9.08
C LYS A 12 -5.55 1.32 -8.05
N ILE A 13 -4.28 1.22 -7.67
CA ILE A 13 -3.86 0.31 -6.61
C ILE A 13 -4.31 0.96 -5.30
N ARG A 14 -5.24 0.31 -4.61
CA ARG A 14 -5.65 0.68 -3.27
C ARG A 14 -4.88 -0.20 -2.30
N LEU A 15 -4.05 0.42 -1.46
CA LEU A 15 -3.37 -0.25 -0.37
C LEU A 15 -4.20 -0.04 0.90
N ARG A 16 -4.55 -1.12 1.59
CA ARG A 16 -5.19 -1.04 2.90
C ARG A 16 -4.16 -1.25 4.00
N VAL A 17 -4.03 -0.32 4.92
CA VAL A 17 -3.19 -0.44 6.11
C VAL A 17 -4.05 -0.83 7.30
N ILE A 18 -3.67 -1.93 7.94
CA ILE A 18 -4.38 -2.47 9.10
C ILE A 18 -3.41 -2.78 10.23
N ASP A 19 -3.95 -2.77 11.44
CA ASP A 19 -3.33 -3.36 12.62
C ASP A 19 -3.29 -4.89 12.48
N GLY A 20 -2.13 -5.48 12.75
CA GLY A 20 -1.91 -6.89 12.52
C GLY A 20 -2.50 -7.86 13.54
N GLU A 21 -2.90 -7.35 14.71
CA GLU A 21 -3.51 -8.13 15.79
C GLU A 21 -5.03 -8.03 15.72
N THR A 22 -5.53 -6.80 15.59
CA THR A 22 -6.97 -6.49 15.66
C THR A 22 -7.65 -6.45 14.30
N ASN A 23 -6.89 -6.39 13.19
CA ASN A 23 -7.38 -6.11 11.84
C ASN A 23 -8.11 -4.75 11.69
N ALA A 24 -8.00 -3.86 12.69
CA ALA A 24 -8.55 -2.52 12.61
C ALA A 24 -7.82 -1.70 11.52
N PRO A 25 -8.53 -0.83 10.78
CA PRO A 25 -7.89 0.09 9.86
C PRO A 25 -7.00 1.07 10.62
N ILE A 26 -5.86 1.45 10.03
CA ILE A 26 -4.99 2.48 10.60
C ILE A 26 -5.12 3.77 9.80
N ASP A 27 -5.59 4.81 10.47
CA ASP A 27 -5.59 6.18 9.97
C ASP A 27 -4.19 6.80 10.08
N GLY A 28 -3.82 7.65 9.12
CA GLY A 28 -2.57 8.41 9.20
C GLY A 28 -1.28 7.59 9.02
N ALA A 29 -1.35 6.36 8.52
CA ALA A 29 -0.16 5.57 8.22
C ALA A 29 0.59 6.18 7.04
N TYR A 30 1.89 6.40 7.23
CA TYR A 30 2.77 6.96 6.21
C TYR A 30 3.32 5.85 5.31
N ILE A 31 3.09 5.96 4.01
CA ILE A 31 3.43 4.96 3.01
C ILE A 31 4.40 5.60 2.02
N SER A 32 5.63 5.10 1.95
CA SER A 32 6.65 5.56 1.02
C SER A 32 6.91 4.53 -0.06
N ILE A 33 6.79 4.93 -1.33
CA ILE A 33 7.03 4.06 -2.50
C ILE A 33 7.78 4.84 -3.57
N GLY A 34 8.97 4.36 -3.96
CA GLY A 34 9.73 4.95 -5.06
C GLY A 34 10.11 6.42 -4.86
N GLY A 35 10.16 6.91 -3.61
CA GLY A 35 10.44 8.31 -3.27
C GLY A 35 9.19 9.19 -3.12
N GLU A 36 8.00 8.68 -3.45
CA GLU A 36 6.72 9.35 -3.19
C GLU A 36 6.11 8.89 -1.86
N ALA A 37 5.32 9.76 -1.24
CA ALA A 37 4.71 9.53 0.05
C ALA A 37 3.18 9.68 0.00
N PHE A 38 2.50 8.78 0.71
CA PHE A 38 1.04 8.72 0.81
C PHE A 38 0.63 8.52 2.26
N ILE A 39 -0.59 8.93 2.58
CA ILE A 39 -1.16 8.78 3.91
C ILE A 39 -2.45 7.96 3.79
N SER A 40 -2.64 6.99 4.68
CA SER A 40 -3.91 6.26 4.75
C SER A 40 -5.03 7.14 5.33
N SER A 41 -6.22 6.96 4.79
CA SER A 41 -7.45 7.59 5.27
C SER A 41 -7.99 6.86 6.52
N PRO A 42 -9.01 7.38 7.21
CA PRO A 42 -9.58 6.74 8.40
C PRO A 42 -10.14 5.32 8.21
N ASP A 43 -10.47 4.94 6.97
CA ASP A 43 -10.88 3.58 6.60
C ASP A 43 -9.68 2.63 6.32
N GLY A 44 -8.46 3.15 6.51
CA GLY A 44 -7.19 2.46 6.32
C GLY A 44 -6.70 2.47 4.88
N TYR A 45 -7.36 3.14 3.94
CA TYR A 45 -6.96 3.09 2.54
C TYR A 45 -6.06 4.26 2.11
N ALA A 46 -5.05 3.94 1.31
CA ALA A 46 -4.26 4.90 0.54
C ALA A 46 -4.40 4.64 -0.96
N ALA A 47 -4.57 5.70 -1.73
CA ALA A 47 -4.60 5.65 -3.18
C ALA A 47 -3.18 5.79 -3.73
N LEU A 48 -2.69 4.75 -4.39
CA LEU A 48 -1.36 4.74 -4.97
C LEU A 48 -1.41 5.04 -6.49
N PRO A 49 -0.39 5.73 -7.03
CA PRO A 49 -0.31 6.01 -8.45
C PRO A 49 -0.13 4.72 -9.26
N GLN A 50 -0.66 4.72 -10.48
CA GLN A 50 -0.66 3.54 -11.36
C GLN A 50 0.70 3.21 -11.96
N ARG A 51 1.62 4.18 -12.00
CA ARG A 51 2.94 4.02 -12.63
C ARG A 51 4.01 3.48 -11.67
N LEU A 52 3.60 2.90 -10.55
CA LEU A 52 4.52 2.24 -9.63
C LEU A 52 4.98 0.91 -10.22
N LYS A 53 6.30 0.71 -10.21
CA LYS A 53 6.87 -0.56 -10.66
C LYS A 53 6.54 -1.65 -9.64
N PRO A 54 6.16 -2.88 -10.05
CA PRO A 54 5.87 -3.98 -9.13
C PRO A 54 7.00 -4.32 -8.16
N GLU A 55 8.24 -4.07 -8.56
CA GLU A 55 9.46 -4.25 -7.75
C GLU A 55 9.79 -3.06 -6.83
N SER A 56 8.97 -2.00 -6.85
CA SER A 56 9.17 -0.85 -5.96
C SER A 56 9.04 -1.29 -4.51
N LYS A 57 9.98 -0.87 -3.66
CA LYS A 57 9.87 -1.08 -2.21
C LYS A 57 8.82 -0.14 -1.65
N VAL A 58 7.89 -0.72 -0.90
CA VAL A 58 6.87 -0.04 -0.13
C VAL A 58 7.29 -0.09 1.32
N ALA A 59 7.50 1.07 1.92
CA ALA A 59 7.71 1.21 3.36
C ALA A 59 6.43 1.78 3.98
N VAL A 60 5.89 1.11 5.00
CA VAL A 60 4.72 1.58 5.74
C VAL A 60 5.12 1.83 7.18
N GLN A 61 4.92 3.06 7.62
CA GLN A 61 5.21 3.55 8.96
C GLN A 61 3.91 3.94 9.63
N CYS A 62 3.64 3.32 10.78
CA CYS A 62 2.50 3.65 11.63
C CYS A 62 3.08 4.05 13.00
N LEU A 63 2.59 5.14 13.59
CA LEU A 63 3.07 5.59 14.91
C LEU A 63 2.75 4.53 15.98
N GLY A 64 3.76 4.07 16.73
CA GLY A 64 3.61 2.99 17.71
C GLY A 64 3.69 1.57 17.13
N TYR A 65 4.06 1.43 15.85
CA TYR A 65 4.21 0.14 15.17
C TYR A 65 5.60 -0.01 14.57
N LYS A 66 6.00 -1.27 14.36
CA LYS A 66 7.19 -1.59 13.58
C LYS A 66 6.97 -1.19 12.11
N THR A 67 7.95 -0.51 11.54
CA THR A 67 7.95 -0.17 10.11
C THR A 67 7.98 -1.46 9.29
N GLN A 68 7.11 -1.56 8.31
CA GLN A 68 7.06 -2.68 7.38
C GLN A 68 7.68 -2.27 6.05
N VAL A 69 8.55 -3.11 5.51
CA VAL A 69 9.14 -2.90 4.18
C VAL A 69 8.94 -4.15 3.35
N ALA A 70 8.28 -4.02 2.21
CA ALA A 70 8.03 -5.11 1.28
C ALA A 70 8.05 -4.61 -0.16
N ASP A 71 8.29 -5.51 -1.12
CA ASP A 71 8.09 -5.18 -2.53
C ASP A 71 6.59 -5.04 -2.82
N LEU A 72 6.21 -4.10 -3.70
CA LEU A 72 4.80 -3.87 -4.06
C LEU A 72 4.13 -5.16 -4.57
N LYS A 73 4.85 -5.98 -5.34
CA LYS A 73 4.39 -7.31 -5.81
C LYS A 73 4.09 -8.30 -4.68
N ALA A 74 4.78 -8.16 -3.54
CA ALA A 74 4.67 -9.05 -2.39
C ALA A 74 3.58 -8.60 -1.41
N LEU A 75 3.01 -7.40 -1.60
CA LEU A 75 1.91 -6.89 -0.79
C LEU A 75 0.55 -7.35 -1.38
N PRO A 76 -0.21 -8.20 -0.68
CA PRO A 76 -1.50 -8.68 -1.15
C PRO A 76 -2.58 -7.61 -0.93
N HIS A 77 -2.47 -6.45 -1.60
CA HIS A 77 -3.39 -5.30 -1.49
C HIS A 77 -3.59 -4.75 -0.05
N LYS A 78 -2.89 -5.33 0.94
CA LYS A 78 -2.96 -5.05 2.36
C LYS A 78 -1.54 -4.97 2.90
N ALA A 79 -1.26 -3.89 3.62
CA ALA A 79 -0.08 -3.75 4.46
C ALA A 79 -0.52 -3.93 5.92
N ARG A 80 0.29 -4.64 6.70
CA ARG A 80 -0.04 -4.99 8.09
C ARG A 80 0.99 -4.38 9.03
N CYS A 81 0.63 -3.33 9.75
CA CYS A 81 1.47 -2.77 10.81
C CYS A 81 1.37 -3.68 12.04
N ILE A 82 2.51 -4.08 12.59
CA ILE A 82 2.60 -4.94 13.79
C ILE A 82 3.07 -4.04 14.93
N SER A 83 2.35 -4.07 16.06
CA SER A 83 2.66 -3.23 17.22
C SER A 83 4.13 -3.39 17.61
N SER A 84 4.80 -2.27 17.92
CA SER A 84 6.13 -2.32 18.55
C SER A 84 5.91 -2.40 20.06
N ALA A 85 5.51 -3.57 20.54
CA ALA A 85 5.53 -3.88 21.97
C ALA A 85 6.93 -3.65 22.56
#